data_AF-A0A3C1KJ35-F1
#
_entry.id   AF-A0A3C1KJ35-F1
#
_cell.length_a   1.000
_cell.length_b   1.000
_cell.length_c   1.000
_cell.angle_alpha   90.00
_cell.angle_beta   90.00
_cell.angle_gamma   90.00
#
_symmetry.space_group_name_H-M   'P 1'
#
loop_
_entity.id
_entity.type
_entity.pdbx_description
1 polymer ?
#
loop_
_entity_poly.entity_id
_entity_poly.type
_entity_poly.pdbx_seq_one_letter_code
_entity_poly.pdbx_strand_id
1 'polypeptide(L)'
;EDDPPNWVLATIRWVSQLEGKSTLVGVELLSPAAEPWGARIHAESGLSEPIRVLLLPEIKLVAQPPTLITPRSGFREGQGLTLLHHGATRNVRLQRL
;
A
#
# COMPACT_ATOMS: atom_id res chain seq x y z
N GLU A 1 -13.56 14.21 -18.27
CA GLU A 1 -12.62 13.13 -17.94
C GLU A 1 -12.72 12.94 -16.45
N ASP A 2 -13.21 11.79 -16.00
CA ASP A 2 -13.24 11.49 -14.57
C ASP A 2 -11.81 11.14 -14.18
N ASP A 3 -11.16 12.00 -13.40
CA ASP A 3 -9.88 11.66 -12.78
C ASP A 3 -10.05 10.35 -12.02
N PRO A 4 -9.17 9.36 -12.21
CA PRO A 4 -9.25 8.12 -11.47
C PRO A 4 -9.22 8.44 -9.97
N PRO A 5 -10.02 7.74 -9.15
CA PRO A 5 -10.13 8.06 -7.73
C PRO A 5 -8.78 7.86 -7.04
N ASN A 6 -8.12 8.96 -6.68
CA ASN A 6 -6.89 8.93 -5.88
C ASN A 6 -7.25 8.57 -4.43
N TRP A 7 -6.90 7.36 -3.99
CA TRP A 7 -7.21 6.93 -2.63
C TRP A 7 -6.26 7.61 -1.65
N VAL A 8 -6.80 8.39 -0.72
CA VAL A 8 -6.03 8.96 0.39
C VAL A 8 -5.96 7.90 1.50
N LEU A 9 -4.74 7.52 1.90
CA LEU A 9 -4.51 6.53 2.95
C LEU A 9 -3.91 7.18 4.20
N ALA A 10 -4.49 6.88 5.36
CA ALA A 10 -4.03 7.38 6.65
C ALA A 10 -4.17 6.33 7.75
N THR A 11 -3.44 6.48 8.85
CA THR A 11 -3.57 5.67 10.06
C THR A 11 -4.19 6.47 11.19
N ILE A 12 -4.97 5.80 12.03
CA ILE A 12 -5.37 6.33 13.33
C ILE A 12 -4.21 6.08 14.30
N ARG A 13 -3.64 7.15 14.85
CA ARG A 13 -2.54 7.12 15.81
C ARG A 13 -3.02 6.98 17.25
N TRP A 14 -4.13 7.62 17.56
CA TRP A 14 -4.76 7.55 18.87
C TRP A 14 -6.23 7.97 18.77
N VAL A 15 -7.01 7.50 19.74
CA VAL A 15 -8.40 7.90 19.95
C VAL A 15 -8.54 8.31 21.42
N SER A 16 -9.16 9.45 21.68
CA SER A 16 -9.42 9.95 23.03
C SER A 16 -10.90 10.26 23.18
N GLN A 17 -11.55 9.65 24.16
CA GLN A 17 -12.91 9.97 24.56
C GLN A 17 -12.85 10.69 25.89
N LEU A 18 -13.32 11.93 25.91
CA LEU A 18 -13.40 12.76 27.10
C LEU A 18 -14.86 12.85 27.51
N GLU A 19 -15.15 12.58 28.78
CA GLU A 19 -16.53 12.62 29.30
C GLU A 19 -17.15 14.00 29.05
N GLY A 20 -18.36 14.03 28.47
CA GLY A 20 -19.05 15.27 28.11
C GLY A 20 -18.46 16.02 26.90
N LYS A 21 -17.50 15.44 26.15
CA LYS A 21 -16.91 16.05 24.94
C LYS A 21 -16.98 15.11 23.74
N SER A 22 -16.68 15.64 22.55
CA SER A 22 -16.53 14.84 21.33
C SER A 22 -15.31 13.93 21.38
N THR A 23 -15.40 12.78 20.70
CA THR A 23 -14.26 11.90 20.46
C THR A 23 -13.22 12.63 19.61
N LEU A 24 -11.98 12.65 20.09
CA LEU A 24 -10.83 13.16 19.35
C LEU A 24 -10.05 11.99 18.73
N VAL A 25 -9.58 12.17 17.50
CA VAL A 25 -8.80 11.18 16.78
C VAL A 25 -7.55 11.86 16.21
N GLY A 26 -6.38 11.32 16.54
CA GLY A 26 -5.14 11.69 15.88
C GLY A 26 -4.95 10.84 14.64
N VAL A 27 -4.75 11.46 13.48
CA VAL A 27 -4.57 10.78 12.19
C VAL A 27 -3.19 11.13 11.61
N GLU A 28 -2.51 10.15 11.03
CA GLU A 28 -1.26 10.33 10.27
C GLU A 28 -1.50 9.94 8.81
N LEU A 29 -1.26 10.87 7.89
CA LEU A 29 -1.35 10.61 6.45
C LEU A 29 -0.19 9.70 6.02
N LEU A 30 -0.50 8.55 5.41
CA LEU A 30 0.50 7.65 4.83
C LEU A 30 0.77 7.95 3.36
N SER A 31 -0.28 8.26 2.60
CA SER A 31 -0.16 8.60 1.19
C SER A 31 -1.36 9.43 0.71
N PRO A 32 -1.12 10.50 -0.06
CA PRO A 32 -2.19 11.27 -0.68
C PRO A 32 -2.78 10.62 -1.94
N ALA A 33 -2.14 9.59 -2.50
CA ALA A 33 -2.55 8.99 -3.78
C ALA A 33 -2.16 7.51 -3.87
N ALA A 34 -2.86 6.63 -3.19
CA ALA A 34 -2.67 5.19 -3.30
C ALA A 34 -3.42 4.62 -4.51
N GLU A 35 -2.82 3.63 -5.16
CA GLU A 35 -3.42 2.93 -6.30
C GLU A 35 -3.69 1.45 -5.98
N PRO A 36 -4.82 0.87 -6.44
CA PRO A 36 -5.09 -0.55 -6.30
C PRO A 36 -4.32 -1.38 -7.35
N TRP A 37 -3.59 -2.38 -6.89
CA TRP A 37 -2.82 -3.29 -7.77
C TRP A 37 -3.10 -4.76 -7.42
N GLY A 38 -2.90 -5.65 -8.39
CA GLY A 38 -2.76 -7.09 -8.15
C GLY A 38 -1.28 -7.45 -8.01
N ALA A 39 -0.91 -8.32 -7.09
CA ALA A 39 0.45 -8.82 -6.92
C ALA A 39 0.47 -10.35 -7.03
N ARG A 40 1.35 -10.87 -7.88
CA ARG A 40 1.66 -12.30 -7.98
C ARG A 40 3.05 -12.54 -7.41
N ILE A 41 3.15 -13.45 -6.45
CA ILE A 41 4.39 -13.84 -5.80
C ILE A 41 5.19 -14.77 -6.71
N HIS A 42 6.50 -14.54 -6.80
CA HIS A 42 7.42 -15.47 -7.42
C HIS A 42 7.76 -16.58 -6.43
N ALA A 43 7.37 -17.82 -6.75
CA ALA A 43 7.71 -19.02 -5.99
C ALA A 43 8.35 -20.06 -6.91
N GLU A 44 8.93 -21.12 -6.32
CA GLU A 44 9.57 -22.21 -7.08
C GLU A 44 8.57 -22.94 -7.98
N SER A 45 7.32 -23.08 -7.54
CA SER A 45 6.22 -23.67 -8.32
C SER A 45 5.64 -22.74 -9.40
N GLY A 46 6.17 -21.52 -9.52
CA GLY A 46 5.71 -20.50 -10.46
C GLY A 46 5.07 -19.29 -9.76
N LEU A 47 4.22 -18.57 -10.50
CA LEU A 47 3.56 -17.37 -10.00
C LEU A 47 2.29 -17.71 -9.22
N SER A 48 2.12 -17.12 -8.03
CA SER A 48 0.87 -17.26 -7.26
C SER A 48 -0.34 -16.70 -8.00
N GLU A 49 -1.53 -17.01 -7.47
CA GLU A 49 -2.74 -16.24 -7.79
C GLU A 49 -2.55 -14.75 -7.43
N PRO A 50 -3.21 -13.83 -8.17
CA PRO A 50 -3.15 -12.40 -7.86
C PRO A 50 -3.76 -12.08 -6.49
N ILE A 51 -3.00 -11.34 -5.67
CA ILE A 51 -3.42 -10.84 -4.36
C ILE A 51 -3.55 -9.32 -4.44
N ARG A 52 -4.64 -8.75 -3.91
CA ARG A 52 -4.85 -7.30 -3.88
C ARG A 52 -3.84 -6.62 -2.94
N VAL A 53 -3.21 -5.56 -3.44
CA VAL A 53 -2.26 -4.71 -2.71
C VAL A 53 -2.54 -3.24 -3.04
N LEU A 54 -2.00 -2.32 -2.24
CA LEU A 54 -1.98 -0.89 -2.57
C LEU A 54 -0.56 -0.44 -2.84
N LEU A 55 -0.35 0.24 -3.96
CA LEU A 55 0.90 0.93 -4.24
C LEU A 55 0.79 2.37 -3.77
N LEU A 56 1.64 2.76 -2.84
CA LEU A 56 1.85 4.15 -2.46
C LEU A 56 2.97 4.71 -3.35
N PRO A 57 2.79 5.90 -3.95
CA PRO A 57 3.78 6.55 -4.77
C PRO A 57 5.00 6.98 -3.95
N GLU A 58 6.09 7.23 -4.66
CA GLU A 58 7.26 7.87 -4.07
C GLU A 58 6.91 9.28 -3.57
N ILE A 59 7.38 9.63 -2.38
CA ILE A 59 7.32 11.01 -1.86
C ILE A 59 8.75 11.57 -1.82
N LYS A 60 9.17 12.16 -2.94
CA LYS A 60 10.54 12.65 -3.16
C LYS A 60 11.01 13.64 -2.11
N LEU A 61 10.11 14.53 -1.64
CA LEU A 61 10.43 15.58 -0.67
C LEU A 61 11.00 15.02 0.64
N VAL A 62 10.59 13.81 1.03
CA VAL A 62 11.02 13.14 2.26
C VAL A 62 11.82 11.86 1.98
N ALA A 63 12.29 11.69 0.74
CA ALA A 63 13.02 10.50 0.28
C ALA A 63 12.30 9.16 0.57
N GLN A 64 10.97 9.18 0.59
CA GLN A 64 10.17 7.96 0.82
C GLN A 64 10.00 7.21 -0.51
N PRO A 65 10.47 5.96 -0.62
CA PRO A 65 10.36 5.19 -1.85
C PRO A 65 8.91 4.75 -2.10
N PRO A 66 8.57 4.32 -3.33
CA PRO A 66 7.32 3.63 -3.60
C PRO A 66 7.15 2.46 -2.63
N THR A 67 5.99 2.38 -2.01
CA THR A 67 5.72 1.46 -0.91
C THR A 67 4.52 0.59 -1.23
N LEU A 68 4.65 -0.74 -1.11
CA LEU A 68 3.52 -1.64 -1.23
C LEU A 68 2.92 -1.93 0.14
N ILE A 69 1.63 -1.63 0.31
CA ILE A 69 0.85 -2.17 1.43
C ILE A 69 0.37 -3.56 1.03
N THR A 70 0.88 -4.57 1.73
CA THR A 70 0.57 -5.97 1.49
C THR A 70 -0.24 -6.55 2.66
N PRO A 71 -1.02 -7.61 2.44
CA PRO A 71 -1.44 -8.49 3.53
C PRO A 71 -0.25 -8.95 4.37
N ARG A 72 -0.48 -9.16 5.67
CA ARG A 72 0.56 -9.62 6.60
C ARG A 72 1.07 -11.02 6.27
N SER A 73 0.22 -11.89 5.70
CA SER A 73 0.57 -13.24 5.30
C SER A 73 1.04 -13.28 3.84
N GLY A 74 2.04 -14.13 3.55
CA GLY A 74 2.49 -14.43 2.18
C GLY A 74 3.55 -13.49 1.59
N PHE A 75 3.80 -12.34 2.21
CA PHE A 75 4.80 -11.37 1.77
C PHE A 75 5.99 -11.28 2.73
N ARG A 76 7.20 -11.23 2.18
CA ARG A 76 8.48 -11.22 2.92
C ARG A 76 9.48 -10.31 2.22
N GLU A 77 10.43 -9.82 2.99
CA GLU A 77 11.59 -9.09 2.46
C GLU A 77 12.35 -9.95 1.43
N GLY A 78 12.85 -9.31 0.37
CA GLY A 78 13.59 -9.95 -0.71
C GLY A 78 12.73 -10.68 -1.75
N GLN A 79 11.43 -10.82 -1.50
CA GLN A 79 10.52 -11.56 -2.38
C GLN A 79 10.28 -10.82 -3.70
N GLY A 80 10.43 -11.53 -4.81
CA GLY A 80 10.09 -11.05 -6.14
C GLY A 80 8.58 -11.10 -6.38
N LEU A 81 8.03 -10.05 -6.96
CA LEU A 81 6.61 -9.96 -7.31
C LEU A 81 6.44 -9.48 -8.76
N THR A 82 5.36 -9.91 -9.39
CA THR A 82 4.81 -9.26 -10.59
C THR A 82 3.54 -8.51 -10.20
N LEU A 83 3.57 -7.18 -10.32
CA LEU A 83 2.42 -6.32 -10.12
C LEU A 83 1.60 -6.22 -11.41
N LEU A 84 0.28 -6.09 -11.27
CA LEU A 84 -0.72 -6.05 -12.33
C LEU A 84 -1.64 -4.84 -12.12
N HIS A 85 -1.82 -4.00 -13.14
CA HIS A 85 -2.73 -2.85 -13.10
C HIS A 85 -3.17 -2.46 -14.51
N HIS A 86 -4.49 -2.46 -14.77
CA HIS A 86 -5.09 -2.07 -16.07
C HIS A 86 -4.35 -2.63 -17.31
N GLY A 87 -3.96 -3.90 -17.29
CA GLY A 87 -3.24 -4.56 -18.39
C GLY A 87 -1.73 -4.30 -18.44
N ALA A 88 -1.21 -3.38 -17.61
CA ALA A 88 0.22 -3.18 -17.39
C ALA A 88 0.75 -4.17 -16.34
N THR A 89 2.01 -4.54 -16.48
CA THR A 89 2.71 -5.38 -15.50
C THR A 89 4.05 -4.76 -15.11
N ARG A 90 4.46 -4.97 -13.86
CA ARG A 90 5.75 -4.50 -13.34
C ARG A 90 6.37 -5.54 -12.42
N ASN A 91 7.62 -5.92 -12.69
CA ASN A 91 8.38 -6.75 -11.76
C ASN A 91 9.04 -5.89 -10.68
N VAL A 92 8.87 -6.29 -9.42
CA VAL A 92 9.44 -5.60 -8.26
C VAL A 92 10.05 -6.62 -7.31
N ARG A 93 10.91 -6.15 -6.40
CA ARG A 93 11.42 -6.92 -5.29
C ARG A 93 11.11 -6.18 -4.00
N LEU A 94 10.50 -6.86 -3.05
CA LEU A 94 10.21 -6.27 -1.75
C LEU A 94 11.50 -6.01 -0.98
N GLN A 95 11.56 -4.85 -0.34
CA GLN A 95 12.57 -4.48 0.64
C GLN A 95 11.86 -4.20 1.95
N ARG A 96 12.57 -4.37 3.07
CA ARG A 96 12.03 -3.94 4.36
C ARG A 96 12.03 -2.40 4.41
N LEU A 97 10.88 -1.85 4.78
CA LEU A 97 10.72 -0.44 5.12
C LEU A 97 11.38 -0.13 6.47
#